data_AF-A0A7C2XWI7-F1
#
_entry.id   AF-A0A7C2XWI7-F1
#
_cell.length_a   1.000
_cell.length_b   1.000
_cell.length_c   1.000
_cell.angle_alpha   90.00
_cell.angle_beta   90.00
_cell.angle_gamma   90.00
#
_symmetry.space_group_name_H-M   'P 1'
#
loop_
_entity.id
_entity.type
_entity.pdbx_description
1 polymer ?
#
loop_
_entity_poly.entity_id
_entity_poly.type
_entity_poly.pdbx_seq_one_letter_code
_entity_poly.pdbx_strand_id
1 'polypeptide(L)'
;MQELLYEDLTFTIRSCIFEVHNDIGVGFDEETYHQGLARKFVREGISFVSKERIKLKHRGILVREFELDYLIEDKVILALKCLPCDFLQINFIQLFTELKLWQKQLGLLVNFGLPKVKIERRIYHEKPLIVDENYDYIKGQMDGSERQALKSLREAILFVAETHGLGFGKSVMRKLLETELAYQQIKFEKTFSVPVNYLGETI
;
A
#
# COMPACT_ATOMS: atom_id res chain seq x y z
N MET A 1 -14.62 -28.84 1.11
CA MET A 1 -14.37 -27.58 1.82
C MET A 1 -13.04 -27.07 1.31
N GLN A 2 -12.95 -25.83 0.81
CA GLN A 2 -11.64 -25.28 0.41
C GLN A 2 -10.85 -24.98 1.68
N GLU A 3 -9.65 -25.55 1.78
CA GLU A 3 -8.72 -25.36 2.90
C GLU A 3 -8.20 -23.91 2.90
N LEU A 4 -8.15 -23.27 4.06
CA LEU A 4 -7.68 -21.89 4.16
C LEU A 4 -6.14 -21.86 4.10
N LEU A 5 -5.57 -20.99 3.27
CA LEU A 5 -4.11 -20.83 3.17
C LEU A 5 -3.47 -20.53 4.54
N TYR A 6 -2.65 -21.41 5.11
CA TYR A 6 -2.09 -21.24 6.46
C TYR A 6 -3.15 -21.17 7.58
N GLU A 7 -4.21 -21.98 7.50
CA GLU A 7 -5.30 -22.04 8.47
C GLU A 7 -4.80 -22.11 9.92
N ASP A 8 -4.04 -23.15 10.27
CA ASP A 8 -3.52 -23.39 11.62
C ASP A 8 -2.67 -22.22 12.14
N LEU A 9 -1.73 -21.73 11.32
CA LEU A 9 -0.87 -20.61 11.69
C LEU A 9 -1.72 -19.37 12.01
N THR A 10 -2.71 -19.06 11.17
CA THR A 10 -3.56 -17.90 11.40
C THR A 10 -4.54 -18.08 12.56
N PHE A 11 -4.93 -19.31 12.87
CA PHE A 11 -5.68 -19.61 14.09
C PHE A 11 -4.85 -19.25 15.33
N THR A 12 -3.58 -19.68 15.37
CA THR A 12 -2.65 -19.37 16.47
C THR A 12 -2.37 -17.86 16.57
N ILE A 13 -2.11 -17.18 15.45
CA ILE A 13 -1.89 -15.72 15.43
C ILE A 13 -3.12 -14.97 15.99
N ARG A 14 -4.33 -15.37 15.59
CA ARG A 14 -5.58 -14.77 16.09
C ARG A 14 -5.75 -14.99 17.59
N SER A 15 -5.43 -16.18 18.08
CA SER A 15 -5.44 -16.46 19.53
C SER A 15 -4.53 -15.48 20.28
N CYS A 16 -3.29 -15.30 19.81
CA CYS A 16 -2.36 -14.33 20.38
C CYS A 16 -2.90 -12.89 20.37
N ILE A 17 -3.53 -12.47 19.26
CA ILE A 17 -4.15 -11.14 19.13
C ILE A 17 -5.24 -10.93 20.17
N PHE A 18 -6.14 -11.91 20.36
CA PHE A 18 -7.22 -11.80 21.33
C PHE A 18 -6.70 -11.77 22.77
N GLU A 19 -5.73 -12.63 23.11
CA GLU A 19 -5.13 -12.63 24.44
C GLU A 19 -4.45 -11.29 24.75
N VAL A 20 -3.66 -10.76 23.82
CA VAL A 20 -3.00 -9.45 23.99
C VAL A 20 -4.02 -8.32 24.15
N HIS A 21 -5.12 -8.33 23.39
CA HIS A 21 -6.18 -7.33 23.56
C HIS A 21 -6.90 -7.46 24.90
N ASN A 22 -7.18 -8.69 25.36
CA ASN A 22 -7.83 -8.93 26.64
C ASN A 22 -6.95 -8.50 27.82
N ASP A 23 -5.65 -8.74 27.74
CA ASP A 23 -4.70 -8.39 28.79
C ASP A 23 -4.41 -6.89 28.86
N ILE A 24 -4.26 -6.22 27.70
CA ILE A 24 -3.94 -4.79 27.62
C ILE A 24 -5.19 -3.92 27.76
N GLY A 25 -6.34 -4.36 27.23
CA GLY A 25 -7.55 -3.56 27.11
C GLY A 25 -7.47 -2.52 25.99
N VAL A 26 -8.49 -1.67 25.88
CA VAL A 26 -8.59 -0.60 24.85
C VAL A 26 -8.09 0.73 25.40
N GLY A 27 -7.50 1.56 24.54
CA GLY A 27 -7.08 2.93 24.87
C GLY A 27 -5.58 3.17 24.81
N PHE A 28 -4.81 2.15 24.43
CA PHE A 28 -3.36 2.25 24.25
C PHE A 28 -3.00 2.50 22.79
N ASP A 29 -1.76 2.92 22.56
CA ASP A 29 -1.23 3.14 21.22
C ASP A 29 -0.84 1.83 20.50
N GLU A 30 -0.62 1.92 19.19
CA GLU A 30 -0.27 0.79 18.33
C GLU A 30 1.01 0.08 18.79
N GLU A 31 2.00 0.83 19.27
CA GLU A 31 3.29 0.31 19.77
C GLU A 31 3.10 -0.58 21.02
N THR A 32 2.17 -0.24 21.91
CA THR A 32 1.89 -1.06 23.10
C THR A 32 1.38 -2.45 22.70
N TYR A 33 0.44 -2.54 21.76
CA TYR A 33 -0.06 -3.83 21.26
C TYR A 33 1.01 -4.57 20.45
N HIS A 34 1.80 -3.84 19.66
CA HIS A 34 2.94 -4.40 18.94
C HIS A 34 3.88 -5.13 19.90
N GLN A 35 4.36 -4.47 20.95
CA GLN A 35 5.26 -5.09 21.94
C GLN A 35 4.60 -6.24 22.72
N GLY A 36 3.30 -6.15 23.00
CA GLY A 36 2.52 -7.24 23.60
C GLY A 36 2.54 -8.50 22.73
N LEU A 37 2.29 -8.32 21.43
CA LEU A 37 2.33 -9.41 20.44
C LEU A 37 3.72 -10.03 20.31
N ALA A 38 4.80 -9.23 20.25
CA ALA A 38 6.15 -9.76 20.20
C ALA A 38 6.43 -10.72 21.38
N ARG A 39 6.08 -10.32 22.61
CA ARG A 39 6.26 -11.16 23.81
C ARG A 39 5.41 -12.43 23.74
N LYS A 40 4.17 -12.32 23.26
CA LYS A 40 3.27 -13.47 23.11
C LYS A 40 3.80 -14.44 22.06
N PHE A 41 4.23 -13.97 20.89
CA PHE A 41 4.83 -14.81 19.86
C PHE A 41 6.07 -15.55 20.35
N VAL A 42 6.97 -14.89 21.09
CA VAL A 42 8.13 -15.56 21.71
C VAL A 42 7.69 -16.68 22.66
N ARG A 43 6.67 -16.44 23.49
CA ARG A 43 6.14 -17.45 24.43
C ARG A 43 5.51 -18.64 23.73
N GLU A 44 4.80 -18.41 22.63
CA GLU A 44 4.17 -19.45 21.81
C GLU A 44 5.16 -20.13 20.84
N GLY A 45 6.44 -19.72 20.82
CA GLY A 45 7.44 -20.28 19.92
C GLY A 45 7.22 -19.92 18.44
N ILE A 46 6.47 -18.86 18.15
CA ILE A 46 6.21 -18.38 16.79
C ILE A 46 7.40 -17.55 16.31
N SER A 47 7.98 -17.94 15.16
CA SER A 47 9.04 -17.16 14.51
C SER A 47 8.46 -15.93 13.82
N PHE A 48 9.06 -14.76 14.05
CA PHE A 48 8.66 -13.52 13.38
C PHE A 48 9.85 -12.58 13.15
N VAL A 49 9.72 -11.74 12.12
CA VAL A 49 10.53 -10.54 11.93
C VAL A 49 9.65 -9.34 12.24
N SER A 50 10.22 -8.33 12.89
CA SER A 50 9.52 -7.12 13.30
C SER A 50 10.19 -5.88 12.74
N LYS A 51 9.39 -4.90 12.30
CA LYS A 51 9.87 -3.61 11.78
C LYS A 51 10.91 -3.74 10.67
N GLU A 52 10.76 -4.76 9.83
CA GLU A 52 11.59 -4.93 8.64
C GLU A 52 11.30 -3.81 7.63
N ARG A 53 12.35 -3.32 6.95
CA ARG A 53 12.25 -2.20 6.02
C ARG A 53 12.64 -2.59 4.60
N ILE A 54 11.87 -2.10 3.62
CA ILE A 54 12.18 -2.19 2.19
C ILE A 54 12.20 -0.79 1.57
N LYS A 55 13.22 -0.53 0.75
CA LYS A 55 13.35 0.71 -0.03
C LYS A 55 12.88 0.50 -1.45
N LEU A 56 11.78 1.13 -1.82
CA LEU A 56 11.33 1.23 -3.21
C LEU A 56 12.16 2.30 -3.92
N LYS A 57 12.87 1.89 -4.97
CA LYS A 57 13.66 2.78 -5.81
C LYS A 57 13.20 2.70 -7.25
N HIS A 58 13.31 3.81 -7.96
CA HIS A 58 13.08 3.90 -9.41
C HIS A 58 14.22 4.68 -10.05
N ARG A 59 14.83 4.13 -11.11
CA ARG A 59 16.03 4.72 -11.74
C ARG A 59 17.13 5.09 -10.72
N GLY A 60 17.32 4.24 -9.70
CA GLY A 60 18.29 4.45 -8.62
C GLY A 60 17.87 5.49 -7.55
N ILE A 61 16.78 6.23 -7.77
CA ILE A 61 16.28 7.26 -6.87
C ILE A 61 15.32 6.63 -5.85
N LEU A 62 15.47 6.97 -4.57
CA LEU A 62 14.55 6.54 -3.52
C LEU A 62 13.16 7.16 -3.73
N VAL A 63 12.15 6.31 -3.86
CA VAL A 63 10.75 6.71 -4.00
C VAL A 63 10.12 6.79 -2.62
N ARG A 64 10.23 5.71 -1.84
CA ARG A 64 9.73 5.58 -0.47
C ARG A 64 10.40 4.39 0.22
N GLU A 65 10.55 4.49 1.53
CA GLU A 65 10.87 3.36 2.41
C GLU A 65 9.59 2.91 3.11
N PHE A 66 9.39 1.59 3.18
CA PHE A 66 8.25 0.94 3.82
C PHE A 66 8.76 0.13 5.00
N GLU A 67 7.95 0.04 6.04
CA GLU A 67 8.21 -0.77 7.23
C GLU A 67 6.96 -1.60 7.50
N LEU A 68 7.11 -2.90 7.75
CA LEU A 68 6.02 -3.77 8.20
C LEU A 68 5.98 -3.83 9.73
N ASP A 69 4.82 -4.14 10.31
CA ASP A 69 4.76 -4.40 11.76
C ASP A 69 5.38 -5.77 12.07
N TYR A 70 4.88 -6.81 11.38
CA TYR A 70 5.34 -8.19 11.51
C TYR A 70 5.30 -8.99 10.22
N LEU A 71 6.35 -9.78 10.00
CA LEU A 71 6.38 -10.91 9.08
C LEU A 71 6.48 -12.20 9.89
N ILE A 72 5.42 -13.00 9.91
CA ILE A 72 5.30 -14.20 10.73
C ILE A 72 5.61 -15.44 9.89
N GLU A 73 6.55 -16.26 10.37
CA GLU A 73 7.07 -17.47 9.73
C GLU A 73 7.43 -17.32 8.25
N ASP A 74 7.84 -16.13 7.80
CA ASP A 74 8.07 -15.81 6.38
C ASP A 74 6.84 -16.08 5.47
N LYS A 75 5.63 -16.11 6.04
CA LYS A 75 4.38 -16.50 5.35
C LYS A 75 3.28 -15.44 5.42
N VAL A 76 3.08 -14.85 6.60
CA VAL A 76 1.92 -14.00 6.89
C VAL A 76 2.39 -12.62 7.30
N ILE A 77 1.90 -11.59 6.62
CA ILE A 77 2.08 -10.20 7.07
C ILE A 77 0.97 -9.90 8.07
N LEU A 78 1.35 -9.36 9.23
CA LEU A 78 0.42 -8.87 10.22
C LEU A 78 0.61 -7.36 10.32
N ALA A 79 -0.42 -6.59 9.92
CA ALA A 79 -0.45 -5.14 9.96
C ALA A 79 -1.38 -4.67 11.08
N LEU A 80 -0.88 -3.82 11.95
CA LEU A 80 -1.55 -3.35 13.15
C LEU A 80 -2.11 -1.96 12.95
N LYS A 81 -3.24 -1.70 13.61
CA LYS A 81 -3.89 -0.39 13.66
C LYS A 81 -4.50 -0.18 15.05
N CYS A 82 -4.55 1.07 15.49
CA CYS A 82 -5.34 1.48 16.63
C CYS A 82 -6.28 2.63 16.23
N LEU A 83 -7.33 2.32 15.47
CA LEU A 83 -8.30 3.29 14.97
C LEU A 83 -9.55 3.30 15.86
N PRO A 84 -10.09 4.48 16.22
CA PRO A 84 -11.36 4.59 16.94
C PRO A 84 -12.59 4.30 16.06
N CYS A 85 -12.38 3.87 14.81
CA CYS A 85 -13.40 3.58 13.81
C CYS A 85 -13.05 2.32 13.02
N ASP A 86 -13.89 1.98 12.04
CA ASP A 86 -13.60 0.87 11.13
C ASP A 86 -12.41 1.19 10.20
N PHE A 87 -11.85 0.16 9.56
CA PHE A 87 -10.78 0.29 8.59
C PHE A 87 -11.17 1.22 7.44
N LEU A 88 -10.25 2.12 7.12
CA LEU A 88 -10.33 2.97 5.95
C LEU A 88 -9.72 2.24 4.75
N GLN A 89 -10.14 2.62 3.54
CA GLN A 89 -9.61 2.04 2.31
C GLN A 89 -8.07 2.14 2.23
N ILE A 90 -7.50 3.21 2.77
CA ILE A 90 -6.04 3.41 2.81
C ILE A 90 -5.31 2.33 3.63
N ASN A 91 -5.95 1.75 4.66
CA ASN A 91 -5.35 0.68 5.45
C ASN A 91 -5.22 -0.61 4.63
N PHE A 92 -6.21 -0.91 3.78
CA PHE A 92 -6.12 -2.05 2.85
C PHE A 92 -5.09 -1.81 1.75
N ILE A 93 -4.98 -0.57 1.24
CA ILE A 93 -3.94 -0.20 0.27
C ILE A 93 -2.55 -0.38 0.88
N GLN A 94 -2.36 0.00 2.15
CA GLN A 94 -1.13 -0.26 2.88
C GLN A 94 -0.83 -1.76 2.97
N LEU A 95 -1.79 -2.58 3.43
CA LEU A 95 -1.60 -4.03 3.53
C LEU A 95 -1.23 -4.65 2.18
N PHE A 96 -1.93 -4.30 1.10
CA PHE A 96 -1.61 -4.84 -0.23
C PHE A 96 -0.25 -4.38 -0.73
N THR A 97 0.16 -3.15 -0.40
CA THR A 97 1.51 -2.65 -0.69
C THR A 97 2.56 -3.49 0.04
N GLU A 98 2.36 -3.81 1.31
CA GLU A 98 3.25 -4.67 2.08
C GLU A 98 3.30 -6.10 1.50
N LEU A 99 2.14 -6.70 1.23
CA LEU A 99 2.06 -8.03 0.61
C LEU A 99 2.81 -8.10 -0.72
N LYS A 100 2.67 -7.06 -1.55
CA LYS A 100 3.38 -6.91 -2.81
C LYS A 100 4.88 -6.79 -2.63
N LEU A 101 5.34 -5.87 -1.78
CA LEU A 101 6.77 -5.59 -1.60
C LEU A 101 7.55 -6.77 -0.99
N TRP A 102 6.91 -7.49 -0.07
CA TRP A 102 7.50 -8.68 0.57
C TRP A 102 7.13 -10.00 -0.14
N GLN A 103 6.41 -9.93 -1.26
CA GLN A 103 6.00 -11.09 -2.07
C GLN A 103 5.25 -12.16 -1.25
N LYS A 104 4.35 -11.72 -0.37
CA LYS A 104 3.52 -12.61 0.46
C LYS A 104 2.08 -12.60 -0.02
N GLN A 105 1.40 -13.73 0.16
CA GLN A 105 0.04 -13.92 -0.33
C GLN A 105 -1.03 -13.63 0.72
N LEU A 106 -0.70 -13.72 2.01
CA LEU A 106 -1.67 -13.60 3.09
C LEU A 106 -1.30 -12.48 4.06
N GLY A 107 -2.26 -11.58 4.26
CA GLY A 107 -2.18 -10.51 5.25
C GLY A 107 -3.31 -10.58 6.27
N LEU A 108 -3.00 -10.24 7.51
CA LEU A 108 -3.96 -9.96 8.57
C LEU A 108 -3.87 -8.48 8.92
N LEU A 109 -4.96 -7.74 8.73
CA LEU A 109 -5.07 -6.35 9.18
C LEU A 109 -5.89 -6.32 10.47
N VAL A 110 -5.30 -5.81 11.54
CA VAL A 110 -5.87 -5.86 12.90
C VAL A 110 -6.10 -4.46 13.42
N ASN A 111 -7.29 -4.22 13.98
CA ASN A 111 -7.59 -2.98 14.69
C ASN A 111 -7.83 -3.26 16.18
N PHE A 112 -6.95 -2.71 17.02
CA PHE A 112 -7.05 -2.76 18.48
C PHE A 112 -7.79 -1.56 19.10
N GLY A 113 -8.10 -0.51 18.31
CA GLY A 113 -8.70 0.73 18.81
C GLY A 113 -10.20 0.65 19.13
N LEU A 114 -10.82 -0.52 18.91
CA LEU A 114 -12.25 -0.75 19.14
C LEU A 114 -12.46 -1.62 20.40
N PRO A 115 -13.63 -1.53 21.06
CA PRO A 115 -14.01 -2.40 22.18
C PRO A 115 -13.87 -3.90 21.88
N LYS A 116 -13.99 -4.29 20.61
CA LYS A 116 -13.72 -5.64 20.12
C LYS A 116 -12.66 -5.55 19.03
N VAL A 117 -11.64 -6.41 19.09
CA VAL A 117 -10.65 -6.51 18.02
C VAL A 117 -11.34 -6.81 16.70
N LYS A 118 -11.02 -6.01 15.67
CA LYS A 118 -11.40 -6.32 14.29
C LYS A 118 -10.21 -6.92 13.56
N ILE A 119 -10.42 -8.03 12.86
CA ILE A 119 -9.38 -8.72 12.07
C ILE A 119 -9.91 -8.94 10.66
N GLU A 120 -9.21 -8.41 9.67
CA GLU A 120 -9.46 -8.63 8.25
C GLU A 120 -8.39 -9.55 7.69
N ARG A 121 -8.81 -10.71 7.20
CA ARG A 121 -7.95 -11.69 6.52
C ARG A 121 -8.00 -11.45 5.03
N ARG A 122 -6.87 -11.13 4.39
CA ARG A 122 -6.82 -10.76 2.98
C ARG A 122 -5.81 -11.61 2.22
N ILE A 123 -6.30 -12.27 1.18
CA ILE A 123 -5.47 -12.94 0.19
C ILE A 123 -5.14 -11.92 -0.91
N TYR A 124 -3.86 -11.86 -1.27
CA TYR A 124 -3.34 -11.01 -2.30
C TYR A 124 -2.71 -11.86 -3.40
N HIS A 125 -3.16 -11.58 -4.63
CA HIS A 125 -2.52 -12.03 -5.85
C HIS A 125 -2.34 -10.80 -6.72
N GLU A 126 -1.11 -10.54 -7.15
CA GLU A 126 -0.85 -9.49 -8.14
C GLU A 126 -1.67 -9.83 -9.38
N LYS A 127 -2.47 -8.87 -9.83
CA LYS A 127 -3.25 -9.02 -11.06
C LYS A 127 -2.36 -8.66 -12.25
N PRO A 128 -2.52 -9.35 -13.40
CA PRO A 128 -1.82 -8.93 -14.60
C PRO A 128 -2.20 -7.49 -14.95
N LEU A 129 -1.22 -6.73 -15.45
CA LEU A 129 -1.47 -5.40 -15.99
C LEU A 129 -2.37 -5.53 -17.22
N ILE A 130 -3.54 -4.91 -17.17
CA ILE A 130 -4.47 -4.80 -18.29
C ILE A 130 -4.52 -3.32 -18.66
N VAL A 131 -4.13 -3.01 -19.90
CA VAL A 131 -4.16 -1.66 -20.46
C VAL A 131 -5.39 -1.53 -21.33
N ASP A 132 -6.27 -0.61 -20.98
CA ASP A 132 -7.45 -0.24 -21.76
C ASP A 132 -7.34 1.26 -22.09
N GLU A 133 -7.30 1.58 -23.38
CA GLU A 133 -7.04 2.93 -23.87
C GLU A 133 -7.97 3.24 -25.04
N ASN A 134 -8.63 4.39 -24.98
CA ASN A 134 -9.45 4.93 -26.06
C ASN A 134 -9.01 6.37 -26.35
N TYR A 135 -8.62 6.65 -27.58
CA TYR A 135 -8.20 7.98 -28.03
C TYR A 135 -9.10 8.57 -29.12
N ASP A 136 -10.25 7.95 -29.39
CA ASP A 136 -11.13 8.38 -30.49
C ASP A 136 -11.63 9.82 -30.31
N TYR A 137 -11.86 10.23 -29.07
CA TYR A 137 -12.38 11.56 -28.73
C TYR A 137 -11.38 12.71 -28.98
N ILE A 138 -10.09 12.43 -29.17
CA ILE A 138 -9.05 13.45 -29.47
C ILE A 138 -8.50 13.34 -30.90
N LYS A 139 -8.98 12.39 -31.72
CA LYS A 139 -8.51 12.25 -33.10
C LYS A 139 -8.79 13.53 -33.88
N GLY A 140 -7.74 14.06 -34.53
CA GLY A 140 -7.82 15.28 -35.34
C GLY A 140 -7.80 16.59 -34.54
N GLN A 141 -7.76 16.54 -33.20
CA GLN A 141 -7.71 17.74 -32.34
C GLN A 141 -6.29 18.11 -31.89
N MET A 142 -5.28 17.34 -32.30
CA MET A 142 -3.90 17.54 -31.87
C MET A 142 -2.94 17.70 -33.04
N ASP A 143 -1.99 18.62 -32.88
CA ASP A 143 -0.85 18.79 -33.77
C ASP A 143 0.23 17.70 -33.58
N GLY A 144 1.29 17.75 -34.38
CA GLY A 144 2.37 16.75 -34.33
C GLY A 144 3.19 16.78 -33.03
N SER A 145 3.37 17.95 -32.43
CA SER A 145 4.13 18.15 -31.20
C SER A 145 3.36 17.62 -29.98
N GLU A 146 2.05 17.88 -29.92
CA GLU A 146 1.15 17.38 -28.88
C GLU A 146 1.05 15.86 -28.91
N ARG A 147 0.94 15.27 -30.11
CA ARG A 147 0.95 13.81 -30.28
C ARG A 147 2.24 13.19 -29.78
N GLN A 148 3.39 13.82 -30.06
CA GLN A 148 4.68 13.33 -29.61
C GLN A 148 4.80 13.40 -28.08
N ALA A 149 4.35 14.50 -27.46
CA ALA A 149 4.33 14.63 -26.01
C ALA A 149 3.42 13.58 -25.34
N LEU A 150 2.23 13.37 -25.88
CA LEU A 150 1.29 12.35 -25.38
C LEU A 150 1.86 10.93 -25.51
N LYS A 151 2.53 10.63 -26.62
CA LYS A 151 3.22 9.35 -26.81
C LYS A 151 4.30 9.13 -25.75
N SER A 152 5.16 10.12 -25.51
CA SER A 152 6.21 10.02 -24.49
C SER A 152 5.65 9.89 -23.06
N LEU A 153 4.58 10.63 -22.74
CA LEU A 153 3.88 10.49 -21.46
C LEU A 153 3.30 9.08 -21.29
N ARG A 154 2.65 8.55 -22.32
CA ARG A 154 2.10 7.19 -22.32
C ARG A 154 3.20 6.15 -22.09
N GLU A 155 4.31 6.25 -22.81
CA GLU A 155 5.47 5.36 -22.64
C GLU A 155 6.02 5.40 -21.20
N ALA A 156 6.12 6.58 -20.59
CA ALA A 156 6.52 6.71 -19.19
C ALA A 156 5.53 6.07 -18.21
N ILE A 157 4.22 6.27 -18.41
CA ILE A 157 3.17 5.66 -17.57
C ILE A 157 3.23 4.14 -17.65
N LEU A 158 3.29 3.59 -18.86
CA LEU A 158 3.36 2.15 -19.06
C LEU A 158 4.64 1.56 -18.49
N PHE A 159 5.79 2.21 -18.69
CA PHE A 159 7.05 1.74 -18.12
C PHE A 159 6.99 1.64 -16.59
N VAL A 160 6.42 2.64 -15.91
CA VAL A 160 6.23 2.58 -14.45
C VAL A 160 5.29 1.45 -14.07
N ALA A 161 4.16 1.30 -14.77
CA ALA A 161 3.18 0.26 -14.49
C ALA A 161 3.74 -1.15 -14.74
N GLU A 162 4.54 -1.36 -15.77
CA GLU A 162 5.19 -2.65 -16.07
C GLU A 162 6.31 -2.97 -15.07
N THR A 163 7.09 -1.96 -14.66
CA THR A 163 8.24 -2.15 -13.76
C THR A 163 7.79 -2.42 -12.32
N HIS A 164 6.79 -1.69 -11.83
CA HIS A 164 6.38 -1.73 -10.42
C HIS A 164 5.03 -2.40 -10.21
N GLY A 165 4.26 -2.62 -11.27
CA GLY A 165 2.83 -2.94 -11.18
C GLY A 165 2.00 -1.76 -10.65
N LEU A 166 0.72 -2.03 -10.41
CA LEU A 166 -0.24 -1.04 -9.90
C LEU A 166 -0.56 -1.30 -8.41
N GLY A 167 -1.43 -0.48 -7.82
CA GLY A 167 -2.00 -0.72 -6.50
C GLY A 167 -1.29 -0.02 -5.33
N PHE A 168 -0.15 0.64 -5.56
CA PHE A 168 0.42 1.53 -4.56
C PHE A 168 -0.46 2.76 -4.34
N GLY A 169 -0.36 3.36 -3.15
CA GLY A 169 -1.05 4.62 -2.84
C GLY A 169 -0.65 5.77 -3.78
N LYS A 170 -1.55 6.75 -3.93
CA LYS A 170 -1.43 7.90 -4.85
C LYS A 170 -0.06 8.60 -4.79
N SER A 171 0.48 8.80 -3.59
CA SER A 171 1.77 9.49 -3.39
C SER A 171 2.94 8.70 -3.97
N VAL A 172 2.92 7.37 -3.83
CA VAL A 172 3.96 6.48 -4.37
C VAL A 172 3.88 6.42 -5.88
N MET A 173 2.69 6.18 -6.44
CA MET A 173 2.49 6.16 -7.90
C MET A 173 2.87 7.49 -8.54
N ARG A 174 2.51 8.62 -7.92
CA ARG A 174 2.93 9.94 -8.38
C ARG A 174 4.45 10.06 -8.37
N LYS A 175 5.12 9.70 -7.27
CA LYS A 175 6.57 9.85 -7.16
C LYS A 175 7.32 8.95 -8.14
N LEU A 176 6.81 7.73 -8.40
CA LEU A 176 7.32 6.84 -9.44
C LEU A 176 7.24 7.51 -10.82
N LEU A 177 6.07 8.02 -11.18
CA LEU A 177 5.86 8.69 -12.46
C LEU A 177 6.70 9.96 -12.60
N GLU A 178 6.73 10.83 -11.59
CA GLU A 178 7.59 12.03 -11.59
C GLU A 178 9.06 11.68 -11.81
N THR A 179 9.53 10.58 -11.22
CA THR A 179 10.90 10.11 -11.37
C THR A 179 11.16 9.60 -12.79
N GLU A 180 10.21 8.89 -13.40
CA GLU A 180 10.34 8.44 -14.79
C GLU A 180 10.28 9.60 -15.79
N LEU A 181 9.35 10.55 -15.61
CA LEU A 181 9.25 11.73 -16.47
C LEU A 181 10.52 12.56 -16.42
N ALA A 182 11.08 12.78 -15.23
CA ALA A 182 12.35 13.48 -15.07
C ALA A 182 13.52 12.74 -15.74
N TYR A 183 13.56 11.41 -15.61
CA TYR A 183 14.57 10.58 -16.27
C TYR A 183 14.49 10.67 -17.80
N GLN A 184 13.28 10.69 -18.35
CA GLN A 184 13.03 10.85 -19.78
C GLN A 184 13.11 12.32 -20.26
N GLN A 185 13.47 13.26 -19.39
CA GLN A 185 13.54 14.70 -19.67
C GLN A 185 12.22 15.31 -20.17
N ILE A 186 11.10 14.69 -19.81
CA ILE A 186 9.76 15.22 -20.09
C ILE A 186 9.49 16.35 -19.09
N LYS A 187 9.21 17.54 -19.60
CA LYS A 187 8.87 18.70 -18.75
C LYS A 187 7.45 18.52 -18.21
N PHE A 188 7.29 18.75 -16.90
CA PHE A 188 5.98 18.73 -16.24
C PHE A 188 5.96 19.71 -15.08
N GLU A 189 4.77 20.19 -14.74
CA GLU A 189 4.51 21.00 -13.54
C GLU A 189 3.76 20.17 -12.51
N LYS A 190 4.20 20.22 -11.25
CA LYS A 190 3.61 19.40 -10.16
C LYS A 190 2.32 19.98 -9.63
N THR A 191 2.18 21.28 -9.72
CA THR A 191 1.05 22.03 -9.18
C THR A 191 0.80 23.19 -10.12
N PHE A 192 -0.43 23.27 -10.59
CA PHE A 192 -0.90 24.36 -11.43
C PHE A 192 -2.06 25.01 -10.68
N SER A 193 -1.91 26.28 -10.33
CA SER A 193 -2.99 27.05 -9.73
C SER A 193 -3.82 27.65 -10.85
N VAL A 194 -5.09 27.26 -10.93
CA VAL A 194 -6.05 27.90 -11.83
C VAL A 194 -6.71 29.02 -11.04
N PRO A 195 -6.52 30.30 -11.41
CA PRO A 195 -7.21 31.41 -10.75
C PRO A 195 -8.73 31.23 -10.91
N VAL A 196 -9.48 31.28 -9.81
CA VAL A 196 -10.94 31.23 -9.85
C VAL A 196 -11.47 32.63 -9.64
N ASN A 197 -12.25 33.13 -10.58
CA ASN A 197 -12.90 34.43 -10.41
C ASN A 197 -14.25 34.26 -9.71
N TYR A 198 -14.41 34.88 -8.54
CA TYR A 198 -15.66 34.95 -7.81
C TYR A 198 -15.99 36.40 -7.49
N LEU A 199 -17.18 36.86 -7.88
CA LEU A 199 -17.62 38.26 -7.72
C LEU A 199 -16.65 39.31 -8.29
N GLY A 200 -15.90 38.96 -9.34
CA GLY A 200 -14.94 39.86 -9.97
C GLY A 200 -13.57 39.92 -9.29
N GLU A 201 -13.36 39.13 -8.23
CA GLU A 201 -12.05 38.96 -7.59
C GLU A 201 -11.46 37.60 -7.95
N THR A 202 -10.16 37.57 -8.20
CA THR A 202 -9.40 36.33 -8.40
C THR A 202 -9.01 35.75 -7.05
N ILE A 203 -9.47 34.53 -6.77
CA ILE A 203 -9.13 33.72 -5.59
C ILE A 203 -8.36 32.45 -5.99
#